data_AF-A0A2V9K3V5-F1
#
_entry.id   AF-A0A2V9K3V5-F1
#
_cell.length_a   1.000
_cell.length_b   1.000
_cell.length_c   1.000
_cell.angle_alpha   90.00
_cell.angle_beta   90.00
_cell.angle_gamma   90.00
#
_symmetry.space_group_name_H-M   'P 1'
#
loop_
_entity.id
_entity.type
_entity.pdbx_description
1 polymer ?
#
loop_
_entity_poly.entity_id
_entity_poly.type
_entity_poly.pdbx_seq_one_letter_code
_entity_poly.pdbx_strand_id
1 'polypeptide(L)'
;NSANNGPYGDALLRELIPYLEEKFHLIPEPYARFLTGGSTGGWESLALQIHHPDFFGGTWSLYPDPVDFRRYQHTNAYEDASAFTVPNSNGWLVPERFIMQTEEGQPLLTVRQMSQLEAVLGSRGRSGQQINAWDAAYGPVGAD
;
A
#
# COMPACT_ATOMS: atom_id res chain seq x y z
N ASN A 1 -6.65 -11.72 3.11
CA ASN A 1 -5.30 -12.27 3.38
C ASN A 1 -4.42 -12.10 2.15
N SER A 2 -3.13 -11.89 2.35
CA SER A 2 -2.14 -11.85 1.27
C SER A 2 -1.55 -13.25 1.06
N ALA A 3 -1.33 -13.63 -0.19
CA ALA A 3 -0.62 -14.87 -0.51
C ALA A 3 0.85 -14.83 -0.04
N ASN A 4 1.43 -13.64 0.01
CA ASN A 4 2.86 -13.44 0.28
C ASN A 4 3.12 -13.06 1.75
N ASN A 5 2.25 -12.24 2.33
CA ASN A 5 2.43 -11.74 3.71
C ASN A 5 1.68 -12.60 4.75
N GLY A 6 0.94 -13.62 4.32
CA GLY A 6 0.25 -14.52 5.23
C GLY A 6 -1.13 -14.03 5.70
N PRO A 7 -1.74 -14.76 6.65
CA PRO A 7 -3.15 -14.63 6.97
C PRO A 7 -3.44 -13.59 8.07
N TYR A 8 -2.78 -12.42 8.04
CA TYR A 8 -2.94 -11.40 9.07
C TYR A 8 -4.39 -10.90 9.23
N GLY A 9 -5.18 -10.89 8.15
CA GLY A 9 -6.60 -10.55 8.22
C GLY A 9 -7.39 -11.57 9.05
N ASP A 10 -7.15 -12.87 8.82
CA ASP A 10 -7.77 -13.92 9.62
C ASP A 10 -7.31 -13.87 11.08
N ALA A 11 -6.02 -13.68 11.33
CA ALA A 11 -5.49 -13.55 12.69
C ALA A 11 -6.11 -12.35 13.43
N LEU A 12 -6.27 -11.21 12.76
CA LEU A 12 -6.93 -10.04 13.34
C LEU A 12 -8.40 -10.34 13.69
N LEU A 13 -9.15 -10.90 12.75
CA LEU A 13 -10.60 -11.08 12.86
C LEU A 13 -11.01 -12.24 13.77
N ARG A 14 -10.23 -13.33 13.78
CA ARG A 14 -10.59 -14.59 14.45
C ARG A 14 -9.82 -14.85 15.73
N GLU A 15 -8.68 -14.19 15.92
CA GLU A 15 -7.82 -14.43 17.09
C GLU A 15 -7.73 -13.17 17.94
N LEU A 16 -7.18 -12.08 17.41
CA LEU A 16 -6.86 -10.88 18.20
C LEU A 16 -8.12 -10.16 18.70
N ILE A 17 -9.04 -9.80 17.81
CA ILE A 17 -10.25 -9.05 18.20
C ILE A 17 -11.11 -9.87 19.18
N PRO A 18 -11.42 -11.15 18.93
CA PRO A 18 -12.16 -11.97 19.88
C PRO A 18 -11.46 -12.10 21.23
N TYR A 19 -10.13 -12.26 21.25
CA TYR A 19 -9.36 -12.29 22.50
C TYR A 19 -9.52 -10.98 23.28
N LEU A 20 -9.46 -9.82 22.62
CA LEU A 20 -9.66 -8.53 23.29
C LEU A 20 -11.08 -8.37 23.84
N GLU A 21 -12.10 -8.82 23.10
CA GLU A 21 -13.50 -8.78 23.52
C GLU A 21 -13.80 -9.70 24.71
N GLU A 22 -13.09 -10.82 24.83
CA GLU A 22 -13.18 -11.71 26.00
C GLU A 22 -12.47 -11.11 27.23
N LYS A 23 -11.32 -10.47 27.04
CA LYS A 23 -10.47 -9.98 28.14
C LYS A 23 -10.87 -8.62 28.68
N PHE A 24 -11.50 -7.79 27.86
CA PHE A 24 -11.86 -6.42 28.20
C PHE A 24 -13.36 -6.20 27.98
N HIS A 25 -13.95 -5.22 28.68
CA HIS A 25 -15.36 -4.87 28.52
C HIS A 25 -15.62 -4.09 27.22
N LEU A 26 -15.33 -4.71 26.08
CA LEU A 26 -15.61 -4.18 24.75
C LEU A 26 -17.02 -4.59 24.32
N ILE A 27 -17.60 -3.82 23.40
CA ILE A 27 -18.89 -4.16 22.78
C ILE A 27 -18.59 -4.95 21.50
N PRO A 28 -18.96 -6.25 21.42
CA PRO A 28 -18.60 -7.12 20.30
C PRO A 28 -19.54 -6.94 19.09
N GLU A 29 -19.93 -5.70 18.80
CA GLU A 29 -20.88 -5.34 17.74
C GLU A 29 -20.20 -4.44 16.69
N PRO A 30 -20.57 -4.54 15.40
CA PRO A 30 -19.91 -3.79 14.33
C PRO A 30 -19.86 -2.28 14.59
N TYR A 31 -20.97 -1.70 15.07
CA TYR A 31 -21.05 -0.26 15.36
C TYR A 31 -20.08 0.23 16.43
N ALA A 32 -19.43 -0.66 17.18
CA ALA A 32 -18.42 -0.35 18.18
C ALA A 32 -16.99 -0.66 17.71
N ARG A 33 -16.81 -1.26 16.53
CA ARG A 33 -15.50 -1.57 15.93
C ARG A 33 -15.19 -0.57 14.82
N PHE A 34 -14.29 0.36 15.09
CA PHE A 34 -13.83 1.36 14.11
C PHE A 34 -12.37 1.16 13.75
N LEU A 35 -12.05 1.45 12.50
CA LEU A 35 -10.71 1.34 11.94
C LEU A 35 -10.13 2.73 11.64
N THR A 36 -8.84 2.89 11.86
CA THR A 36 -8.10 4.07 11.42
C THR A 36 -6.67 3.68 11.09
N GLY A 37 -6.07 4.38 10.13
CA GLY A 37 -4.69 4.13 9.73
C GLY A 37 -4.22 5.17 8.71
N GLY A 38 -2.90 5.42 8.71
CA GLY A 38 -2.23 6.32 7.76
C GLY A 38 -1.34 5.56 6.78
N SER A 39 -1.11 6.09 5.57
CA SER A 39 -0.23 5.47 4.56
C SER A 39 -0.63 4.00 4.30
N THR A 40 0.27 3.03 4.51
CA THR A 40 -0.04 1.59 4.37
C THR A 40 -1.20 1.18 5.28
N GLY A 41 -1.25 1.65 6.52
CA GLY A 41 -2.38 1.41 7.42
C GLY A 41 -3.68 2.09 6.94
N GLY A 42 -3.57 3.16 6.16
CA GLY A 42 -4.71 3.78 5.49
C GLY A 42 -5.30 2.86 4.42
N TRP A 43 -4.44 2.21 3.63
CA TRP A 43 -4.86 1.17 2.70
C TRP A 43 -5.45 -0.04 3.42
N GLU A 44 -4.81 -0.53 4.49
CA GLU A 44 -5.29 -1.68 5.28
C GLU A 44 -6.64 -1.42 5.93
N SER A 45 -6.82 -0.26 6.57
CA SER A 45 -8.09 0.12 7.22
C SER A 45 -9.24 0.22 6.22
N LEU A 46 -8.98 0.80 5.04
CA LEU A 46 -9.97 0.87 3.97
C LEU A 46 -10.31 -0.52 3.43
N ALA A 47 -9.29 -1.36 3.17
CA ALA A 47 -9.47 -2.72 2.67
C ALA A 47 -10.29 -3.57 3.65
N LEU A 48 -9.99 -3.50 4.95
CA LEU A 48 -10.75 -4.21 5.98
C LEU A 48 -12.22 -3.77 6.02
N GLN A 49 -12.51 -2.46 5.93
CA GLN A 49 -13.89 -1.97 5.88
C GLN A 49 -14.64 -2.46 4.64
N ILE A 50 -13.98 -2.47 3.48
CA ILE A 50 -14.59 -2.92 2.20
C ILE A 50 -14.86 -4.42 2.23
N HIS A 51 -13.91 -5.22 2.73
CA HIS A 51 -14.01 -6.68 2.71
C HIS A 51 -14.83 -7.26 3.87
N HIS A 52 -14.97 -6.53 4.98
CA HIS A 52 -15.67 -6.99 6.18
C HIS A 52 -16.66 -5.93 6.72
N PRO A 53 -17.60 -5.44 5.89
CA PRO A 53 -18.51 -4.36 6.27
C PRO A 53 -19.48 -4.74 7.39
N ASP A 54 -19.78 -6.03 7.54
CA ASP A 54 -20.64 -6.55 8.62
C ASP A 54 -19.87 -6.79 9.92
N PHE A 55 -18.54 -6.67 9.92
CA PHE A 55 -17.71 -6.84 11.11
C PHE A 55 -17.27 -5.50 11.69
N PHE A 56 -16.99 -4.50 10.84
CA PHE A 56 -16.56 -3.16 11.23
C PHE A 56 -17.62 -2.11 10.89
N GLY A 57 -17.91 -1.22 11.84
CA GLY A 57 -18.96 -0.20 11.73
C GLY A 57 -18.51 1.10 11.06
N GLY A 58 -17.22 1.24 10.75
CA GLY A 58 -16.70 2.38 10.01
C GLY A 58 -15.18 2.47 10.00
N THR A 59 -14.67 3.29 9.09
CA THR A 59 -13.24 3.59 9.00
C THR A 59 -12.94 5.06 8.71
N TRP A 60 -11.86 5.56 9.28
CA TRP A 60 -11.19 6.80 8.89
C TRP A 60 -9.79 6.50 8.37
N SER A 61 -9.68 6.30 7.06
CA SER A 61 -8.41 6.07 6.37
C SER A 61 -7.76 7.41 6.00
N LEU A 62 -6.50 7.58 6.40
CA LEU A 62 -5.75 8.82 6.24
C LEU A 62 -4.66 8.64 5.20
N TYR A 63 -4.67 9.51 4.17
CA TYR A 63 -3.65 9.54 3.08
C TYR A 63 -3.17 8.13 2.68
N PRO A 64 -4.10 7.25 2.27
CA PRO A 64 -3.78 5.85 2.10
C PRO A 64 -2.79 5.67 0.95
N ASP A 65 -1.97 4.64 1.11
CA ASP A 65 -1.29 3.99 0.01
C ASP A 65 -2.29 3.66 -1.15
N PRO A 66 -1.84 3.57 -2.42
CA PRO A 66 -2.74 3.39 -3.56
C PRO A 66 -3.79 2.27 -3.37
N VAL A 67 -5.06 2.64 -3.50
CA VAL A 67 -6.21 1.70 -3.37
C VAL A 67 -6.34 0.78 -4.60
N ASP A 68 -5.80 1.23 -5.73
CA ASP A 68 -5.61 0.42 -6.93
C ASP A 68 -4.33 0.85 -7.69
N PHE A 69 -4.01 0.11 -8.75
CA PHE A 69 -2.79 0.33 -9.53
C PHE A 69 -2.93 1.35 -10.68
N ARG A 70 -4.06 2.07 -10.80
CA ARG A 70 -4.21 3.16 -11.79
C ARG A 70 -3.51 4.44 -11.36
N ARG A 71 -3.16 4.56 -10.07
CA ARG A 71 -2.44 5.70 -9.46
C ARG A 71 -1.37 5.22 -8.47
N TYR A 72 -0.62 4.20 -8.84
CA TYR A 72 0.51 3.70 -8.07
C TYR A 72 1.67 4.71 -8.01
N GLN A 73 1.79 5.50 -6.94
CA GLN A 73 2.90 6.46 -6.76
C GLN A 73 3.10 7.40 -7.99
N HIS A 74 2.01 7.81 -8.64
CA HIS A 74 1.92 8.55 -9.93
C HIS A 74 2.02 7.74 -11.25
N THR A 75 2.01 6.41 -11.18
CA THR A 75 1.99 5.52 -12.35
C THR A 75 0.67 4.77 -12.47
N ASN A 76 0.14 4.68 -13.69
CA ASN A 76 -0.90 3.73 -14.05
C ASN A 76 -0.24 2.45 -14.55
N ALA A 77 -0.17 1.43 -13.69
CA ALA A 77 0.49 0.17 -14.02
C ALA A 77 -0.16 -0.58 -15.19
N TYR A 78 -1.40 -0.23 -15.56
CA TYR A 78 -2.14 -0.90 -16.64
C TYR A 78 -1.94 -0.24 -18.01
N GLU A 79 -1.73 1.08 -18.05
CA GLU A 79 -1.78 1.86 -19.29
C GLU A 79 -0.46 2.57 -19.62
N ASP A 80 0.36 2.88 -18.61
CA ASP A 80 1.59 3.62 -18.86
C ASP A 80 2.67 2.73 -19.48
N ALA A 81 3.26 3.23 -20.57
CA ALA A 81 4.39 2.56 -21.21
C ALA A 81 5.68 2.59 -20.37
N SER A 82 5.76 3.46 -19.37
CA SER A 82 6.95 3.67 -18.53
C SER A 82 6.57 4.20 -17.16
N ALA A 83 7.11 3.60 -16.10
CA ALA A 83 7.01 4.11 -14.74
C ALA A 83 7.94 5.30 -14.46
N PHE A 84 8.95 5.53 -15.31
CA PHE A 84 10.00 6.52 -15.07
C PHE A 84 9.73 7.87 -15.73
N THR A 85 9.01 7.91 -16.84
CA THR A 85 8.87 9.10 -17.68
C THR A 85 7.43 9.57 -17.75
N VAL A 86 7.19 10.88 -17.79
CA VAL A 86 5.83 11.45 -17.88
C VAL A 86 5.12 10.92 -19.15
N PRO A 87 3.85 10.48 -19.07
CA PRO A 87 3.17 9.90 -20.23
C PRO A 87 2.93 10.98 -21.29
N ASN A 88 2.89 10.59 -22.56
CA ASN A 88 2.72 11.50 -23.71
C ASN A 88 3.79 12.63 -23.81
N SER A 89 4.98 12.40 -23.25
CA SER A 89 6.13 13.29 -23.43
C SER A 89 6.90 12.90 -24.70
N ASN A 90 6.60 13.61 -25.80
CA ASN A 90 7.10 13.27 -27.14
C ASN A 90 8.17 14.28 -27.62
N GLY A 91 8.63 15.17 -26.73
CA GLY A 91 9.57 16.23 -27.04
C GLY A 91 11.02 15.79 -26.90
N TRP A 92 11.94 16.67 -27.30
CA TRP A 92 13.38 16.49 -27.08
C TRP A 92 13.76 16.31 -25.60
N LEU A 93 13.03 16.98 -24.70
CA LEU A 93 13.15 16.82 -23.25
C LEU A 93 12.00 15.97 -22.75
N VAL A 94 12.34 14.83 -22.13
CA VAL A 94 11.40 13.90 -21.52
C VAL A 94 11.54 14.01 -20.00
N PRO A 95 10.56 14.59 -19.28
CA PRO A 95 10.63 14.70 -17.83
C PRO A 95 10.51 13.33 -17.14
N GLU A 96 11.22 13.18 -16.02
CA GLU A 96 11.08 12.03 -15.12
C GLU A 96 9.86 12.19 -14.21
N ARG A 97 9.31 11.06 -13.75
CA ARG A 97 8.26 11.02 -12.72
C ARG A 97 8.87 11.03 -11.33
N PHE A 98 8.22 11.73 -10.42
CA PHE A 98 8.60 11.80 -9.01
C PHE A 98 7.77 10.83 -8.18
N ILE A 99 8.41 10.19 -7.20
CA ILE A 99 7.77 9.35 -6.18
C ILE A 99 7.67 10.07 -4.83
N MET A 100 8.47 11.12 -4.63
CA MET A 100 8.42 11.96 -3.44
C MET A 100 8.53 13.45 -3.79
N GLN A 101 7.80 14.25 -3.04
CA GLN A 101 7.74 15.71 -3.15
C GLN A 101 7.58 16.34 -1.75
N THR A 102 7.92 17.61 -1.61
CA THR A 102 7.62 18.39 -0.40
C THR A 102 6.11 18.70 -0.31
N GLU A 103 5.68 19.22 0.83
CA GLU A 103 4.32 19.69 1.08
C GLU A 103 3.86 20.77 0.10
N GLU A 104 4.81 21.57 -0.42
CA GLU A 104 4.56 22.59 -1.46
C GLU A 104 4.62 22.04 -2.88
N GLY A 105 4.86 20.73 -3.05
CA GLY A 105 4.95 20.07 -4.36
C GLY A 105 6.32 20.17 -5.02
N GLN A 106 7.38 20.55 -4.30
CA GLN A 106 8.73 20.55 -4.86
C GLN A 106 9.23 19.09 -5.00
N PRO A 107 9.66 18.64 -6.19
CA PRO A 107 10.14 17.28 -6.38
C PRO A 107 11.42 16.99 -5.56
N LEU A 108 11.45 15.80 -4.94
CA LEU A 108 12.57 15.33 -4.12
C LEU A 108 13.27 14.10 -4.71
N LEU A 109 12.51 13.11 -5.15
CA LEU A 109 13.06 11.85 -5.67
C LEU A 109 12.28 11.36 -6.88
N THR A 110 12.99 10.98 -7.93
CA THR A 110 12.39 10.33 -9.11
C THR A 110 12.14 8.85 -8.86
N VAL A 111 11.15 8.28 -9.57
CA VAL A 111 10.88 6.83 -9.56
C VAL A 111 12.13 6.04 -9.95
N ARG A 112 12.92 6.54 -10.92
CA ARG A 112 14.16 5.90 -11.37
C ARG A 112 15.22 5.88 -10.29
N GLN A 113 15.44 6.99 -9.60
CA GLN A 113 16.39 7.06 -8.49
C GLN A 113 16.01 6.10 -7.36
N MET A 114 14.71 6.03 -7.01
CA MET A 114 14.23 5.07 -6.01
C MET A 114 14.46 3.62 -6.44
N SER A 115 14.10 3.28 -7.68
CA SER A 115 14.32 1.94 -8.24
C SER A 115 15.80 1.55 -8.24
N GLN A 116 16.70 2.46 -8.59
CA GLN A 116 18.14 2.23 -8.56
C GLN A 116 18.66 2.04 -7.14
N LEU A 117 18.18 2.84 -6.18
CA LEU A 117 18.52 2.68 -4.76
C LEU A 117 18.09 1.29 -4.26
N GLU A 118 16.84 0.90 -4.50
CA GLU A 118 16.31 -0.38 -4.04
C GLU A 118 17.06 -1.58 -4.63
N ALA A 119 17.43 -1.49 -5.91
CA ALA A 119 18.22 -2.53 -6.58
C ALA A 119 19.59 -2.74 -5.91
N VAL A 120 20.17 -1.71 -5.29
CA VAL A 120 21.43 -1.81 -4.52
C VAL A 120 21.18 -2.36 -3.12
N LEU A 121 20.08 -1.95 -2.46
CA LEU A 121 19.77 -2.37 -1.09
C LEU A 121 19.42 -3.86 -0.98
N GLY A 122 18.74 -4.41 -1.98
CA GLY A 122 18.35 -5.81 -1.96
C GLY A 122 17.96 -6.35 -3.33
N SER A 123 18.63 -7.41 -3.76
CA SER A 123 18.24 -8.11 -4.98
C SER A 123 16.90 -8.85 -4.81
N ARG A 124 16.21 -9.09 -5.93
CA ARG A 124 14.97 -9.91 -5.99
C ARG A 124 13.83 -9.38 -5.11
N GLY A 125 13.61 -8.07 -5.09
CA GLY A 125 12.47 -7.50 -4.38
C GLY A 125 12.63 -7.43 -2.86
N ARG A 126 13.87 -7.49 -2.34
CA ARG A 126 14.16 -7.57 -0.90
C ARG A 126 14.78 -6.30 -0.33
N SER A 127 14.58 -5.15 -0.99
CA SER A 127 15.12 -3.86 -0.52
C SER A 127 14.51 -3.41 0.83
N GLY A 128 13.29 -3.88 1.14
CA GLY A 128 12.51 -3.43 2.30
C GLY A 128 12.00 -1.98 2.17
N GLN A 129 12.04 -1.42 0.97
CA GLN A 129 11.64 -0.03 0.71
C GLN A 129 10.32 0.04 -0.08
N GLN A 130 9.91 1.25 -0.44
CA GLN A 130 8.56 1.52 -0.94
C GLN A 130 8.18 0.72 -2.18
N ILE A 131 9.02 0.61 -3.22
CA ILE A 131 8.66 -0.13 -4.44
C ILE A 131 8.53 -1.62 -4.12
N ASN A 132 9.55 -2.20 -3.49
CA ASN A 132 9.55 -3.63 -3.18
C ASN A 132 8.55 -4.03 -2.09
N ALA A 133 8.01 -3.11 -1.29
CA ALA A 133 6.88 -3.41 -0.41
C ALA A 133 5.64 -3.85 -1.21
N TRP A 134 5.42 -3.27 -2.39
CA TRP A 134 4.32 -3.68 -3.28
C TRP A 134 4.64 -4.97 -4.01
N ASP A 135 5.88 -5.16 -4.45
CA ASP A 135 6.31 -6.44 -5.01
C ASP A 135 6.14 -7.56 -3.99
N ALA A 136 6.46 -7.30 -2.72
CA ALA A 136 6.25 -8.25 -1.64
C ALA A 136 4.76 -8.57 -1.45
N ALA A 137 3.85 -7.59 -1.54
CA ALA A 137 2.43 -7.84 -1.31
C ALA A 137 1.67 -8.42 -2.52
N TYR A 138 2.03 -8.03 -3.74
CA TYR A 138 1.26 -8.30 -4.97
C TYR A 138 2.08 -8.93 -6.10
N GLY A 139 3.40 -8.90 -5.99
CA GLY A 139 4.29 -9.50 -6.97
C GLY A 139 4.20 -11.03 -6.94
N PRO A 140 4.58 -11.69 -8.05
CA PRO A 140 4.68 -13.13 -8.10
C PRO A 140 5.75 -13.63 -7.13
N VAL A 141 5.49 -14.76 -6.48
CA VAL A 141 6.50 -15.45 -5.67
C VAL A 141 7.52 -16.11 -6.59
N GLY A 142 8.80 -15.79 -6.39
CA GLY A 142 9.92 -16.41 -7.10
C GLY A 142 10.12 -17.88 -6.72
N ALA A 143 10.94 -18.59 -7.49
CA ALA A 143 11.29 -19.99 -7.21
C ALA A 143 12.35 -20.13 -6.09
N ASP A 144 12.92 -19.02 -5.62
CA ASP A 144 14.06 -18.94 -4.72
C ASP A 144 13.71 -18.73 -3.25
#